data_AF-A0A3D0MYR4-F1
#
_entry.id   AF-A0A3D0MYR4-F1
#
_cell.length_a   1.000
_cell.length_b   1.000
_cell.length_c   1.000
_cell.angle_alpha   90.00
_cell.angle_beta   90.00
_cell.angle_gamma   90.00
#
_symmetry.space_group_name_H-M   'P 1'
#
loop_
_entity.id
_entity.type
_entity.pdbx_description
1 polymer ?
#
loop_
_entity_poly.entity_id
_entity_poly.type
_entity_poly.pdbx_seq_one_letter_code
_entity_poly.pdbx_strand_id
1 'polypeptide(L)'
;KESGVNDLINYESMSFYKKPEWIRKLGWNNILKNPERFRQYLGTTAMTTLHNAGNSEIFAIPASPYTCTLTVGSVTGDETSKKINISLTFDHNLIDGVPSVKIFEKFKENVNALCYGG
;
A
#
# COMPACT_ATOMS: atom_id res chain seq x y z
N LYS A 1 19.03 14.20 6.40
CA LYS A 1 18.65 15.55 5.90
C LYS A 1 17.68 15.34 4.72
N GLU A 2 16.48 14.83 5.01
CA GLU A 2 15.51 14.33 4.01
C GLU A 2 14.19 15.12 4.01
N SER A 3 14.11 16.23 4.75
CA SER A 3 12.89 17.05 4.84
C SER A 3 12.62 17.85 3.56
N GLY A 4 13.67 18.34 2.88
CA GLY A 4 13.50 19.26 1.75
C GLY A 4 12.92 18.68 0.46
N VAL A 5 13.02 17.36 0.21
CA VAL A 5 12.49 16.72 -1.01
C VAL A 5 10.99 16.41 -0.86
N ASN A 6 10.58 15.94 0.33
CA ASN A 6 9.18 15.65 0.63
C ASN A 6 8.32 16.91 0.64
N ASP A 7 8.85 18.03 1.12
CA ASP A 7 8.13 19.31 1.17
C ASP A 7 7.90 19.92 -0.23
N LEU A 8 8.85 19.72 -1.16
CA LEU A 8 8.71 20.18 -2.55
C LEU A 8 7.72 19.32 -3.36
N ILE A 9 7.69 18.00 -3.13
CA ILE A 9 6.69 17.10 -3.70
C ILE A 9 5.29 17.51 -3.22
N ASN A 10 5.13 17.88 -1.94
CA ASN A 10 3.85 18.33 -1.38
C ASN A 10 3.36 19.68 -1.93
N TYR A 11 4.27 20.62 -2.23
CA TYR A 11 3.90 21.92 -2.80
C TYR A 11 3.56 21.84 -4.31
N GLU A 12 4.35 21.11 -5.09
CA GLU A 12 4.07 20.91 -6.52
C GLU A 12 2.81 20.06 -6.76
N SER A 13 2.58 19.04 -5.93
CA SER A 13 1.39 18.20 -6.03
C SER A 13 0.10 18.99 -5.79
N MET A 14 0.05 19.90 -4.80
CA MET A 14 -1.11 20.78 -4.60
C MET A 14 -1.41 21.71 -5.79
N SER A 15 -0.38 22.18 -6.50
CA SER A 15 -0.53 22.99 -7.72
C SER A 15 -1.02 22.14 -8.90
N PHE A 16 -0.55 20.89 -9.01
CA PHE A 16 -0.98 19.94 -10.04
C PHE A 16 -2.46 19.56 -9.93
N TYR A 17 -2.99 19.40 -8.71
CA TYR A 17 -4.42 19.09 -8.51
C TYR A 17 -5.37 20.23 -8.91
N LYS A 18 -4.88 21.47 -8.98
CA LYS A 18 -5.66 22.65 -9.44
C LYS A 18 -5.66 22.82 -10.97
N LYS A 19 -4.90 22.01 -11.72
CA LYS A 19 -4.84 22.11 -13.18
C LYS A 19 -6.06 21.45 -13.85
N PRO A 20 -6.43 21.91 -15.06
CA PRO A 20 -7.48 21.30 -15.86
C PRO A 20 -7.29 19.78 -16.01
N GLU A 21 -8.41 19.06 -16.10
CA GLU A 21 -8.43 17.59 -16.11
C GLU A 21 -7.55 16.98 -17.21
N TRP A 22 -7.46 17.63 -18.38
CA TRP A 22 -6.65 17.18 -19.50
C TRP A 22 -5.14 17.21 -19.22
N ILE A 23 -4.63 18.22 -18.51
CA ILE A 23 -3.20 18.30 -18.13
C ILE A 23 -2.89 17.20 -17.12
N ARG A 24 -3.78 16.99 -16.15
CA ARG A 24 -3.62 15.93 -15.16
C ARG A 24 -3.60 14.56 -15.84
N LYS A 25 -4.51 14.31 -16.78
CA LYS A 25 -4.56 13.05 -17.55
C LYS A 25 -3.30 12.83 -18.37
N LEU A 26 -2.76 13.86 -19.04
CA LEU A 26 -1.51 13.75 -19.78
C LEU A 26 -0.31 13.45 -18.88
N GLY A 27 -0.23 14.12 -17.72
CA GLY A 27 0.82 13.86 -16.72
C GLY A 27 0.77 12.43 -16.20
N TRP A 28 -0.41 11.97 -15.76
CA TRP A 28 -0.60 10.60 -15.28
C TRP A 28 -0.33 9.55 -16.36
N ASN A 29 -0.76 9.78 -17.60
CA ASN A 29 -0.52 8.85 -18.69
C ASN A 29 0.98 8.73 -19.03
N ASN A 30 1.76 9.80 -18.86
CA ASN A 30 3.21 9.75 -19.06
C ASN A 30 3.92 8.99 -17.93
N ILE A 31 3.50 9.20 -16.68
CA ILE A 31 4.06 8.51 -15.51
C ILE A 31 3.72 7.01 -15.56
N LEU A 32 2.46 6.66 -15.85
CA LEU A 32 2.00 5.26 -15.91
C LEU A 32 2.60 4.46 -17.07
N LYS A 33 2.99 5.12 -18.17
CA LYS A 33 3.62 4.46 -19.32
C LYS A 33 5.09 4.08 -19.09
N ASN A 34 5.78 4.71 -18.14
CA ASN A 34 7.19 4.43 -17.87
C ASN A 34 7.34 3.81 -16.47
N PRO A 35 7.67 2.50 -16.38
CA PRO A 35 7.76 1.80 -15.10
C PRO A 35 8.80 2.40 -14.14
N GLU A 36 9.90 2.99 -14.64
CA GLU A 36 10.86 3.68 -13.78
C GLU A 36 10.29 4.98 -13.20
N ARG A 37 9.52 5.74 -13.98
CA ARG A 37 8.85 6.94 -13.47
C ARG A 37 7.75 6.57 -12.49
N PHE A 38 6.95 5.55 -12.80
CA PHE A 38 5.96 5.01 -11.87
C PHE A 38 6.59 4.63 -10.54
N ARG A 39 7.69 3.87 -10.57
CA ARG A 39 8.44 3.47 -9.38
C ARG A 39 8.98 4.65 -8.59
N GLN A 40 9.50 5.69 -9.27
CA GLN A 40 10.06 6.88 -8.63
C GLN A 40 9.00 7.76 -7.96
N TYR A 41 7.83 7.93 -8.59
CA TYR A 41 6.81 8.87 -8.11
C TYR A 41 5.74 8.23 -7.22
N LEU A 42 5.38 6.96 -7.45
CA LEU A 42 4.30 6.26 -6.74
C LEU A 42 4.82 5.12 -5.85
N GLY A 43 6.06 4.69 -6.03
CA GLY A 43 6.64 3.56 -5.31
C GLY A 43 6.22 2.19 -5.90
N THR A 44 6.73 1.12 -5.29
CA THR A 44 6.46 -0.29 -5.70
C THR A 44 5.39 -0.96 -4.86
N THR A 45 5.13 -0.41 -3.67
CA THR A 45 4.26 -1.00 -2.66
C THR A 45 3.29 0.04 -2.16
N ALA A 46 2.00 -0.30 -2.13
CA ALA A 46 1.00 0.53 -1.46
C ALA A 46 0.66 -0.02 -0.07
N MET A 47 0.30 0.89 0.83
CA MET A 47 -0.31 0.55 2.11
C MET A 47 -1.65 1.28 2.20
N THR A 48 -2.70 0.54 2.57
CA THR A 48 -4.02 1.11 2.83
C THR A 48 -4.57 0.57 4.15
N THR A 49 -5.32 1.40 4.85
CA THR A 49 -5.95 1.05 6.12
C THR A 49 -7.46 1.15 5.95
N LEU A 50 -8.15 0.02 6.09
CA LEU A 50 -9.60 0.00 6.19
C LEU A 50 -9.97 -0.14 7.66
N HIS A 51 -10.29 1.00 8.28
CA HIS A 51 -10.81 1.00 9.63
C HIS A 51 -12.30 0.64 9.60
N ASN A 52 -12.66 -0.46 10.27
CA ASN A 52 -14.05 -0.77 10.58
C ASN A 52 -14.21 -0.80 12.10
N ALA A 53 -15.05 0.09 12.63
CA ALA A 53 -15.41 0.13 14.05
C ALA A 53 -16.54 -0.88 14.35
N GLY A 54 -16.41 -2.12 13.86
CA GLY A 54 -17.44 -3.16 13.95
C GLY A 54 -16.88 -4.58 13.83
N ASN A 55 -17.70 -5.57 14.16
CA ASN A 55 -17.32 -7.00 14.20
C ASN A 55 -17.16 -7.68 12.82
N SER A 56 -17.24 -6.93 11.71
CA SER A 56 -17.08 -7.51 10.37
C SER A 56 -15.63 -7.45 9.90
N GLU A 57 -15.15 -8.59 9.41
CA GLU A 57 -13.86 -8.72 8.72
C GLU A 57 -13.98 -8.03 7.35
N ILE A 58 -13.26 -6.93 7.17
CA ILE A 58 -13.15 -6.28 5.86
C ILE A 58 -11.86 -6.74 5.21
N PHE A 59 -12.02 -7.50 4.12
CA PHE A 59 -10.94 -7.82 3.20
C PHE A 59 -10.94 -6.78 2.08
N ALA A 60 -9.87 -6.00 1.97
CA ALA A 60 -9.67 -5.19 0.77
C ALA A 60 -8.97 -6.05 -0.28
N ILE A 61 -9.52 -6.07 -1.48
CA ILE A 61 -8.80 -6.52 -2.66
C ILE A 61 -8.40 -5.23 -3.40
N PRO A 62 -7.19 -4.69 -3.16
CA PRO A 62 -6.72 -3.52 -3.86
C PRO A 62 -6.53 -3.88 -5.34
N ALA A 63 -7.40 -3.34 -6.20
CA ALA A 63 -7.16 -3.28 -7.64
C ALA A 63 -6.12 -2.18 -7.90
N SER A 64 -4.86 -2.45 -7.56
CA SER A 64 -3.82 -1.44 -7.56
C SER A 64 -2.74 -1.75 -8.59
N PRO A 65 -2.20 -0.74 -9.30
CA PRO A 65 -1.10 -0.92 -10.24
C PRO A 65 0.26 -1.19 -9.56
N TYR A 66 0.28 -1.53 -8.27
CA TYR A 66 1.51 -1.78 -7.52
C TYR A 66 1.84 -3.26 -7.50
N THR A 67 3.13 -3.57 -7.43
CA THR A 67 3.64 -4.94 -7.33
C THR A 67 3.13 -5.65 -6.08
N CYS A 68 3.01 -4.92 -4.97
CA CYS A 68 2.47 -5.43 -3.71
C CYS A 68 1.59 -4.34 -3.06
N THR A 69 0.46 -4.75 -2.48
CA THR A 69 -0.35 -3.86 -1.65
C THR A 69 -0.65 -4.51 -0.32
N LEU A 70 -0.29 -3.82 0.76
CA LEU A 70 -0.60 -4.17 2.14
C LEU A 70 -1.89 -3.46 2.56
N THR A 71 -2.89 -4.24 2.95
CA THR A 71 -4.12 -3.73 3.56
C THR A 71 -4.18 -4.15 5.01
N VAL A 72 -4.27 -3.17 5.91
CA VAL A 72 -4.60 -3.40 7.31
C VAL A 72 -6.10 -3.14 7.49
N GLY A 73 -6.84 -4.20 7.79
CA GLY A 73 -8.29 -4.18 7.98
C GLY A 73 -8.69 -3.99 9.44
N SER A 74 -9.78 -4.66 9.84
CA SER A 74 -10.35 -4.56 11.17
C SER A 74 -9.54 -5.29 12.24
N VAL A 75 -9.65 -4.78 13.47
CA VAL A 75 -9.22 -5.48 14.68
C VAL A 75 -10.46 -6.14 15.28
N THR A 76 -10.44 -7.46 15.42
CA THR A 76 -11.55 -8.25 15.96
C THR A 76 -11.13 -8.94 17.26
N GLY A 77 -12.10 -9.29 18.12
CA GLY A 77 -11.86 -9.97 19.39
C GLY A 77 -11.77 -9.02 20.60
N ASP A 78 -11.86 -9.61 21.79
CA ASP A 78 -11.84 -8.89 23.08
C ASP A 78 -10.41 -8.59 23.52
N GLU A 79 -10.21 -7.85 24.62
CA GLU A 79 -8.89 -7.44 25.10
C GLU A 79 -7.88 -8.59 25.25
N THR A 80 -8.35 -9.80 25.51
CA THR A 80 -7.54 -11.02 25.66
C THR A 80 -7.34 -11.80 24.36
N SER A 81 -8.03 -11.43 23.27
CA SER A 81 -8.04 -12.16 21.99
C SER A 81 -8.03 -11.27 20.74
N LYS A 82 -7.53 -10.04 20.86
CA LYS A 82 -7.41 -9.10 19.72
C LYS A 82 -6.62 -9.73 18.58
N LYS A 83 -7.24 -9.76 17.40
CA LYS A 83 -6.66 -10.18 16.13
C LYS A 83 -6.74 -9.02 15.15
N ILE A 84 -5.69 -8.84 14.36
CA ILE A 84 -5.66 -7.84 13.29
C ILE A 84 -5.75 -8.57 11.96
N ASN A 85 -6.73 -8.19 11.13
CA ASN A 85 -6.84 -8.70 9.78
C ASN A 85 -5.90 -7.93 8.87
N ILE A 86 -4.92 -8.63 8.29
CA ILE A 86 -3.96 -8.06 7.36
C ILE A 86 -4.04 -8.85 6.05
N SER A 87 -4.12 -8.15 4.92
CA SER A 87 -4.13 -8.74 3.58
C SER A 87 -2.97 -8.21 2.76
N LEU A 88 -2.22 -9.11 2.12
CA LEU A 88 -1.18 -8.80 1.16
C LEU A 88 -1.65 -9.24 -0.22
N THR A 89 -1.68 -8.31 -1.17
CA THR A 89 -2.10 -8.56 -2.55
C THR A 89 -0.93 -8.32 -3.47
N PHE A 90 -0.68 -9.26 -4.38
CA PHE A 90 0.42 -9.21 -5.33
C PHE A 90 -0.11 -9.18 -6.76
N ASP A 91 0.60 -8.48 -7.65
CA ASP A 91 0.34 -8.56 -9.08
C ASP A 91 0.82 -9.91 -9.62
N HIS A 92 -0.12 -10.75 -10.02
CA HIS A 92 0.14 -12.10 -10.54
C HIS A 92 0.88 -12.10 -11.89
N ASN A 93 0.97 -10.97 -12.60
CA ASN A 93 1.82 -10.87 -13.79
C ASN A 93 3.31 -10.74 -13.43
N LEU A 94 3.62 -10.38 -12.18
CA LEU A 94 4.98 -10.12 -11.70
C LEU A 94 5.45 -11.13 -10.65
N ILE A 95 4.55 -11.57 -9.76
CA ILE A 95 4.88 -12.45 -8.64
C ILE A 95 3.94 -13.66 -8.64
N ASP A 96 4.54 -14.84 -8.73
CA ASP A 96 3.81 -16.11 -8.67
C ASP A 96 3.33 -16.45 -7.25
N GLY A 97 2.42 -17.43 -7.15
CA GLY A 97 1.86 -17.88 -5.87
C GLY A 97 2.91 -18.38 -4.88
N VAL A 98 3.91 -19.15 -5.33
CA VAL A 98 4.93 -19.72 -4.43
C VAL A 98 5.84 -18.63 -3.82
N PRO A 99 6.44 -17.71 -4.59
CA PRO A 99 7.14 -16.55 -4.03
C PRO A 99 6.27 -15.68 -3.12
N SER A 100 5.00 -15.46 -3.47
CA SER A 100 4.06 -14.68 -2.66
C SER A 100 3.86 -15.27 -1.27
N VAL A 101 3.71 -16.59 -1.17
CA VAL A 101 3.58 -17.29 0.11
C VAL A 101 4.84 -17.13 0.96
N LYS A 102 6.04 -17.27 0.37
CA LYS A 102 7.30 -17.08 1.11
C LYS A 102 7.45 -15.67 1.67
N ILE A 103 7.02 -14.66 0.90
CA ILE A 103 7.02 -13.26 1.36
C ILE A 103 6.04 -13.10 2.51
N PHE A 104 4.84 -13.66 2.39
CA PHE A 104 3.82 -13.60 3.43
C PHE A 104 4.25 -14.28 4.73
N GLU A 105 4.88 -15.46 4.66
CA GLU A 105 5.38 -16.18 5.84
C GLU A 105 6.43 -15.37 6.59
N LYS A 106 7.44 -14.83 5.88
CA LYS A 106 8.45 -13.95 6.47
C LYS A 106 7.85 -12.68 7.07
N PHE A 107 6.87 -12.09 6.39
CA PHE A 107 6.16 -10.92 6.90
C PHE A 107 5.45 -11.24 8.22
N LYS A 108 4.71 -12.36 8.26
CA LYS A 108 4.00 -12.84 9.45
C LYS A 108 4.95 -13.10 10.62
N GLU A 109 6.09 -13.73 10.36
CA GLU A 109 7.13 -13.96 11.38
C GLU A 109 7.64 -12.64 11.98
N ASN A 110 7.97 -11.66 11.15
CA ASN A 110 8.45 -10.35 11.60
C ASN A 110 7.38 -9.59 12.41
N VAL A 111 6.13 -9.61 11.98
CA VAL A 111 5.02 -8.96 12.70
C VAL A 111 4.81 -9.63 14.05
N ASN A 112 4.80 -10.96 14.09
CA ASN A 112 4.64 -11.71 15.34
C ASN A 112 5.80 -11.45 16.31
N ALA A 113 7.04 -11.38 15.80
CA ALA A 113 8.20 -11.03 16.62
C ALA A 113 8.05 -9.65 17.26
N LEU A 114 7.49 -8.67 16.55
CA LEU A 114 7.21 -7.34 17.09
C LEU A 114 6.08 -7.34 18.12
N CYS A 115 5.03 -8.14 17.92
CA CYS A 115 3.87 -8.18 18.82
C CYS A 115 4.09 -9.00 20.08
N TYR A 116 4.93 -10.05 20.03
CA TYR A 116 5.12 -11.01 21.14
C TYR A 116 6.55 -11.03 21.70
N GLY A 117 7.51 -10.37 21.05
CA GLY A 117 8.94 -10.39 21.42
C GLY A 117 9.49 -9.06 21.96
N GLY A 118 8.62 -8.09 22.29
CA GLY A 118 8.97 -6.81 22.90
C GLY A 118 8.57 -6.74 24.37
#